data_AF-A0A8J2B6U1-F1
#
_entry.id   AF-A0A8J2B6U1-F1
#
_cell.length_a   1.000
_cell.length_b   1.000
_cell.length_c   1.000
_cell.angle_alpha   90.00
_cell.angle_beta   90.00
_cell.angle_gamma   90.00
#
_symmetry.space_group_name_H-M   'P 1'
#
loop_
_entity.id
_entity.type
_entity.pdbx_description
1 polymer ?
#
loop_
_entity_poly.entity_id
_entity_poly.type
_entity_poly.pdbx_seq_one_letter_code
_entity_poly.pdbx_strand_id
1 'polypeptide(L)'
;MVYSEQRCRLSDVPFAGRVVSWKGNYGWIEALEPIDHPQLDLHQGRIFCHAEDLLGKSKRRLRPGVICEFFLYQDSQGLGAEQVIARQVVRILLPIAEGKRIFSEDGANVPEFEDRHNVSVRAFEWYNEDGTPGVLPFLVEFWGRPEGIVTAIRELRSASGSNLDFLVPQSRVNLLDLQKLHRMSGCSIHMSNLTAIDDPMPCYPLSCEGSDEALANLVLGLIDQICDPS
;
A
#
# COMPACT_ATOMS: atom_id res chain seq x y z
N MET A 1 4.95 -33.81 -23.58
CA MET A 1 4.67 -34.27 -22.21
C MET A 1 5.13 -33.17 -21.28
N VAL A 2 4.22 -32.37 -20.76
CA VAL A 2 4.55 -31.33 -19.79
C VAL A 2 4.38 -31.99 -18.43
N TYR A 3 5.47 -32.26 -17.73
CA TYR A 3 5.40 -32.62 -16.32
C TYR A 3 4.77 -31.43 -15.61
N SER A 4 3.54 -31.58 -15.13
CA SER A 4 2.99 -30.61 -14.17
C SER A 4 3.74 -30.89 -12.87
N GLU A 5 4.81 -30.15 -12.63
CA GLU A 5 5.54 -30.23 -11.37
C GLU A 5 4.61 -29.72 -10.27
N GLN A 6 4.33 -30.59 -9.31
CA GLN A 6 3.31 -30.35 -8.31
C GLN A 6 3.79 -29.29 -7.31
N ARG A 7 3.29 -28.06 -7.47
CA ARG A 7 3.49 -26.97 -6.51
C ARG A 7 2.88 -27.36 -5.16
N CYS A 8 3.64 -27.18 -4.08
CA CYS A 8 3.19 -27.41 -2.70
C CYS A 8 3.17 -26.07 -1.96
N ARG A 9 1.98 -25.58 -1.63
CA ARG A 9 1.81 -24.36 -0.82
C ARG A 9 2.39 -24.57 0.58
N LEU A 10 3.14 -23.57 1.05
CA LEU A 10 3.86 -23.61 2.32
C LEU A 10 3.20 -22.82 3.45
N SER A 11 2.18 -21.99 3.15
CA SER A 11 1.49 -21.17 4.15
C SER A 11 0.02 -20.95 3.78
N ASP A 12 -0.83 -20.87 4.80
CA ASP A 12 -2.25 -20.49 4.69
C ASP A 12 -2.48 -18.97 4.79
N VAL A 13 -1.43 -18.21 5.11
CA VAL A 13 -1.42 -16.74 5.20
C VAL A 13 -0.51 -16.16 4.11
N PRO A 14 -0.91 -15.08 3.42
CA PRO A 14 -0.06 -14.47 2.40
C PRO A 14 1.14 -13.75 3.02
N PHE A 15 2.28 -13.84 2.35
CA PHE A 15 3.48 -13.04 2.63
C PHE A 15 3.40 -11.71 1.89
N ALA A 16 4.06 -10.69 2.43
CA ALA A 16 4.35 -9.45 1.72
C ALA A 16 5.76 -9.47 1.10
N GLY A 17 5.90 -8.86 -0.07
CA GLY A 17 7.18 -8.79 -0.78
C GLY A 17 7.31 -7.58 -1.68
N ARG A 18 8.52 -7.33 -2.14
CA ARG A 18 8.87 -6.30 -3.11
C ARG A 18 9.33 -6.93 -4.41
N VAL A 19 8.74 -6.52 -5.52
CA VAL A 19 9.15 -6.97 -6.85
C VAL A 19 10.55 -6.42 -7.15
N VAL A 20 11.54 -7.29 -7.29
CA VAL A 20 12.92 -6.92 -7.59
C VAL A 20 13.11 -6.69 -9.08
N SER A 21 12.56 -7.58 -9.91
CA SER A 21 12.69 -7.49 -11.36
C SER A 21 11.56 -8.25 -12.06
N TRP A 22 11.29 -7.88 -13.31
CA TRP A 22 10.31 -8.56 -14.17
C TRP A 22 10.84 -8.65 -15.60
N LYS A 23 10.79 -9.85 -16.20
CA LYS A 23 11.26 -10.13 -17.56
C LYS A 23 10.28 -11.06 -18.29
N GLY A 24 9.64 -10.55 -19.34
CA GLY A 24 8.65 -11.32 -20.09
C GLY A 24 7.49 -11.75 -19.19
N ASN A 25 7.35 -13.06 -19.00
CA ASN A 25 6.25 -13.67 -18.23
C ASN A 25 6.63 -14.08 -16.81
N TYR A 26 7.78 -13.65 -16.29
CA TYR A 26 8.16 -13.95 -14.92
C TYR A 26 8.89 -12.80 -14.24
N GLY A 27 8.97 -12.85 -12.92
CA GLY A 27 9.72 -11.92 -12.11
C GLY A 27 10.26 -12.55 -10.85
N TRP A 28 10.98 -11.73 -10.09
CA TRP A 28 11.56 -12.10 -8.81
C TRP A 28 11.04 -11.17 -7.72
N ILE A 29 10.63 -11.76 -6.60
CA ILE A 29 10.12 -11.06 -5.43
C ILE A 29 11.11 -11.29 -4.28
N GLU A 30 11.40 -10.24 -3.53
CA GLU A 30 12.10 -10.29 -2.24
C GLU A 30 11.04 -10.21 -1.15
N ALA A 31 10.99 -11.18 -0.23
CA ALA A 31 10.07 -11.11 0.91
C ALA A 31 10.45 -9.95 1.83
N LEU A 32 9.44 -9.27 2.38
CA LEU A 32 9.67 -8.22 3.40
C LEU A 32 9.89 -8.81 4.79
N GLU A 33 9.45 -10.05 5.00
CA GLU A 33 9.63 -10.80 6.23
C GLU A 33 10.59 -11.98 5.99
N PRO A 34 11.42 -12.35 6.97
CA PRO A 34 12.27 -13.52 6.86
C PRO A 34 11.45 -14.80 6.61
N ILE A 35 11.92 -15.62 5.67
CA ILE A 35 11.36 -16.95 5.40
C ILE A 35 12.33 -17.99 5.94
N ASP A 36 11.88 -18.83 6.87
CA ASP A 36 12.68 -19.97 7.33
C ASP A 36 12.39 -21.19 6.44
N HIS A 37 13.19 -21.35 5.37
CA HIS A 37 13.06 -22.49 4.47
C HIS A 37 14.41 -22.91 3.87
N PRO A 38 14.75 -24.22 3.82
CA PRO A 38 16.06 -24.69 3.30
C PRO A 38 16.36 -24.31 1.85
N GLN A 39 15.33 -24.06 1.04
CA GLN A 39 15.47 -23.66 -0.36
C GLN A 39 15.56 -22.14 -0.55
N LEU A 40 15.51 -21.33 0.51
CA LEU A 40 15.59 -19.87 0.39
C LEU A 40 16.93 -19.43 -0.19
N ASP A 41 18.03 -20.11 0.13
CA ASP A 41 19.36 -19.77 -0.40
C ASP A 41 19.48 -19.98 -1.91
N LEU A 42 18.53 -20.68 -2.54
CA LEU A 42 18.43 -20.73 -3.99
C LEU A 42 18.05 -19.35 -4.54
N HIS A 43 18.51 -19.04 -5.76
CA HIS A 43 18.18 -17.80 -6.47
C HIS A 43 18.46 -16.51 -5.66
N GLN A 44 19.43 -16.55 -4.74
CA GLN A 44 19.82 -15.41 -3.89
C GLN A 44 18.71 -14.93 -2.94
N GLY A 45 17.92 -15.84 -2.36
CA GLY A 45 16.85 -15.45 -1.43
C GLY A 45 15.57 -14.99 -2.11
N ARG A 46 15.50 -15.07 -3.45
CA ARG A 46 14.39 -14.51 -4.23
C ARG A 46 13.35 -15.56 -4.57
N ILE A 47 12.11 -15.11 -4.59
CA ILE A 47 10.93 -15.93 -4.82
C ILE A 47 10.51 -15.75 -6.27
N PHE A 48 10.41 -16.87 -6.99
CA PHE A 48 10.00 -16.87 -8.39
C PHE A 48 8.51 -16.53 -8.52
N CYS A 49 8.13 -15.74 -9.51
CA CYS A 49 6.73 -15.45 -9.81
C CYS A 49 6.47 -15.53 -11.31
N HIS A 50 5.44 -16.29 -11.72
CA HIS A 50 4.99 -16.34 -13.11
C HIS A 50 3.82 -15.37 -13.36
N ALA A 51 3.65 -14.90 -14.58
CA ALA A 51 2.58 -13.98 -14.96
C ALA A 51 1.17 -14.57 -14.76
N GLU A 52 1.03 -15.90 -14.89
CA GLU A 52 -0.23 -16.61 -14.64
C GLU A 52 -0.61 -16.64 -13.15
N ASP A 53 0.36 -16.42 -12.27
CA ASP A 53 0.12 -16.33 -10.82
C ASP A 53 -0.35 -14.92 -10.40
N LEU A 54 -0.36 -13.94 -11.32
CA LEU A 54 -0.83 -12.58 -11.03
C LEU A 54 -2.37 -12.49 -11.05
N LEU A 55 -2.94 -11.95 -9.98
CA LEU A 55 -4.36 -11.70 -9.84
C LEU A 55 -4.70 -10.19 -9.93
N GLY A 56 -5.99 -9.89 -9.95
CA GLY A 56 -6.50 -8.51 -9.98
C GLY A 56 -6.29 -7.82 -11.34
N LYS A 57 -6.03 -6.52 -11.33
CA LYS A 57 -5.82 -5.70 -12.54
C LYS A 57 -4.41 -5.84 -13.13
N SER A 58 -3.44 -6.32 -12.35
CA SER A 58 -2.04 -6.49 -12.75
C SER A 58 -1.76 -7.76 -13.58
N LYS A 59 -2.68 -8.21 -14.44
CA LYS A 59 -2.70 -9.56 -15.06
C LYS A 59 -1.57 -9.91 -16.04
N ARG A 60 -0.57 -9.04 -16.24
CA ARG A 60 0.48 -9.27 -17.26
C ARG A 60 1.89 -9.09 -16.75
N ARG A 61 2.11 -8.18 -15.81
CA ARG A 61 3.43 -7.88 -15.24
C ARG A 61 3.31 -7.04 -14.00
N LEU A 62 4.30 -7.14 -13.12
CA LEU A 62 4.54 -6.17 -12.06
C LEU A 62 5.73 -5.28 -12.41
N ARG A 63 5.70 -4.03 -11.93
CA ARG A 63 6.85 -3.12 -12.04
C ARG A 63 7.83 -3.40 -10.90
N PRO A 64 9.15 -3.34 -11.14
CA PRO A 64 10.12 -3.33 -10.05
C PRO A 64 9.79 -2.25 -9.01
N GLY A 65 9.98 -2.57 -7.73
CA GLY A 65 9.66 -1.71 -6.60
C GLY A 65 8.21 -1.79 -6.10
N VAL A 66 7.30 -2.42 -6.85
CA VAL A 66 5.92 -2.66 -6.37
C VAL A 66 5.94 -3.58 -5.15
N ILE A 67 5.19 -3.21 -4.12
CA ILE A 67 4.87 -4.09 -3.01
C ILE A 67 3.71 -4.99 -3.42
N CYS A 68 3.86 -6.28 -3.19
CA CYS A 68 2.83 -7.28 -3.46
C CYS A 68 2.61 -8.17 -2.24
N GLU A 69 1.54 -8.93 -2.30
CA GLU A 69 1.31 -10.07 -1.44
C GLU A 69 1.13 -11.34 -2.27
N PHE A 70 1.50 -12.48 -1.70
CA PHE A 70 1.50 -13.76 -2.39
C PHE A 70 1.44 -14.93 -1.40
N PHE A 71 0.98 -16.09 -1.86
CA PHE A 71 1.17 -17.33 -1.12
C PHE A 71 2.48 -17.98 -1.56
N LEU A 72 3.29 -18.38 -0.59
CA LEU A 72 4.54 -19.07 -0.84
C LEU A 72 4.27 -20.54 -1.18
N TYR A 73 4.89 -21.03 -2.24
CA TYR A 73 4.94 -22.45 -2.57
C TYR A 73 6.38 -22.91 -2.79
N GLN A 74 6.59 -24.22 -2.76
CA GLN A 74 7.80 -24.87 -3.25
C GLN A 74 7.49 -25.81 -4.42
N ASP A 75 8.46 -25.96 -5.32
CA ASP A 75 8.48 -26.98 -6.37
C ASP A 75 9.92 -27.50 -6.58
N SER A 76 10.17 -28.19 -7.71
CA SER A 76 11.49 -28.75 -8.00
C SER A 76 12.59 -27.69 -8.24
N GLN A 77 12.18 -26.46 -8.58
CA GLN A 77 13.06 -25.34 -8.93
C GLN A 77 13.30 -24.39 -7.74
N GLY A 78 12.59 -24.56 -6.63
CA GLY A 78 12.76 -23.81 -5.40
C GLY A 78 11.48 -23.14 -4.93
N LEU A 79 11.62 -21.95 -4.33
CA LEU A 79 10.51 -21.16 -3.82
C LEU A 79 9.86 -20.31 -4.91
N GLY A 80 8.53 -20.32 -4.91
CA GLY A 80 7.72 -19.51 -5.80
C GLY A 80 6.52 -18.86 -5.12
N ALA A 81 5.92 -17.91 -5.82
CA ALA A 81 4.78 -17.12 -5.39
C ALA A 81 3.58 -17.43 -6.28
N GLU A 82 2.46 -17.81 -5.65
CA GLU A 82 1.17 -17.98 -6.32
C GLU A 82 0.15 -16.96 -5.81
N GLN A 83 -0.91 -16.73 -6.60
CA GLN A 83 -2.00 -15.78 -6.27
C GLN A 83 -1.49 -14.39 -5.87
N VAL A 84 -0.55 -13.87 -6.65
CA VAL A 84 0.16 -12.63 -6.36
C VAL A 84 -0.72 -11.42 -6.69
N ILE A 85 -0.85 -10.51 -5.73
CA ILE A 85 -1.63 -9.27 -5.87
C ILE A 85 -0.73 -8.08 -5.54
N ALA A 86 -0.76 -7.05 -6.39
CA ALA A 86 -0.10 -5.78 -6.10
C ALA A 86 -0.84 -5.04 -4.97
N ARG A 87 -0.12 -4.69 -3.89
CA ARG A 87 -0.65 -3.84 -2.84
C ARG A 87 -0.71 -2.39 -3.34
N GLN A 88 -1.84 -1.76 -3.09
CA GLN A 88 -2.07 -0.34 -3.39
C GLN A 88 -1.53 0.51 -2.24
N VAL A 89 -1.23 1.78 -2.50
CA VAL A 89 -0.73 2.70 -1.46
C VAL A 89 -1.54 3.97 -1.42
N VAL A 90 -2.09 4.30 -0.25
CA VAL A 90 -2.69 5.61 0.02
C VAL A 90 -1.87 6.32 1.09
N ARG A 91 -1.62 7.61 0.87
CA ARG A 91 -0.89 8.47 1.79
C ARG A 91 -1.82 9.51 2.37
N ILE A 92 -1.74 9.75 3.67
CA ILE A 92 -2.49 10.82 4.33
C ILE A 92 -1.58 11.64 5.25
N LEU A 93 -2.05 12.83 5.60
CA LEU A 93 -1.58 13.57 6.77
C LEU A 93 -2.49 13.27 7.95
N LEU A 94 -1.90 12.83 9.07
CA LEU A 94 -2.61 12.53 10.31
C LEU A 94 -2.09 13.45 11.43
N PRO A 95 -2.94 14.25 12.09
CA PRO A 95 -2.49 15.11 13.20
C PRO A 95 -1.75 14.32 14.28
N ILE A 96 -0.67 14.90 14.84
CA ILE A 96 0.22 14.22 15.79
C ILE A 96 -0.56 13.63 16.98
N ALA A 97 -1.48 14.41 17.56
CA ALA A 97 -2.26 13.96 18.72
C ALA A 97 -3.15 12.74 18.41
N GLU A 98 -3.63 12.62 17.17
CA GLU A 98 -4.46 11.52 16.72
C GLU A 98 -3.63 10.29 16.39
N GLY A 99 -2.50 10.48 15.69
CA GLY A 99 -1.54 9.41 15.43
C GLY A 99 -1.05 8.76 16.72
N LYS A 100 -0.66 9.55 17.73
CA LYS A 100 -0.21 9.04 19.04
C LYS A 100 -1.32 8.34 19.82
N ARG A 101 -2.58 8.79 19.69
CA ARG A 101 -3.73 8.14 20.33
C ARG A 101 -3.99 6.76 19.73
N ILE A 102 -3.91 6.65 18.40
CA ILE A 102 -4.28 5.44 17.67
C ILE A 102 -3.12 4.43 17.68
N PHE A 103 -1.92 4.89 17.31
CA PHE A 103 -0.75 4.05 17.13
C PHE A 103 0.13 3.89 18.37
N SER A 104 -0.19 4.58 19.48
CA SER A 104 0.67 4.80 20.66
C SER A 104 1.86 5.73 20.38
N GLU A 105 2.49 6.26 21.44
CA GLU A 105 3.66 7.15 21.34
C GLU A 105 4.85 6.50 20.62
N ASP A 106 5.00 5.19 20.78
CA ASP A 106 6.10 4.37 20.24
C ASP A 106 5.68 3.47 19.07
N GLY A 107 4.45 3.57 18.59
CA GLY A 107 3.94 2.74 17.49
C GLY A 107 3.57 1.32 17.90
N ALA A 108 3.54 0.99 19.19
CA ALA A 108 3.24 -0.35 19.71
C ALA A 108 1.86 -0.89 19.28
N ASN A 109 0.90 -0.03 18.94
CA ASN A 109 -0.43 -0.46 18.46
C ASN A 109 -0.48 -0.66 16.94
N VAL A 110 0.58 -0.31 16.19
CA VAL A 110 0.60 -0.46 14.72
C VAL A 110 0.36 -1.90 14.29
N PRO A 111 1.01 -2.94 14.86
CA PRO A 111 0.79 -4.32 14.43
C PRO A 111 -0.68 -4.78 14.59
N GLU A 112 -1.33 -4.46 15.71
CA GLU A 112 -2.74 -4.83 15.90
C GLU A 112 -3.65 -4.13 14.89
N PHE A 113 -3.34 -2.86 14.56
CA PHE A 113 -4.07 -2.11 13.54
C PHE A 113 -3.85 -2.70 12.13
N GLU A 114 -2.61 -3.04 11.79
CA GLU A 114 -2.23 -3.72 10.54
C GLU A 114 -3.01 -5.03 10.37
N ASP A 115 -3.02 -5.88 11.40
CA ASP A 115 -3.72 -7.17 11.41
C ASP A 115 -5.24 -7.00 11.25
N ARG A 116 -5.83 -6.06 11.99
CA ARG A 116 -7.28 -5.81 11.97
C ARG A 116 -7.80 -5.40 10.59
N HIS A 117 -7.02 -4.59 9.87
CA HIS A 117 -7.41 -4.07 8.56
C HIS A 117 -6.77 -4.82 7.39
N ASN A 118 -5.87 -5.77 7.66
CA ASN A 118 -5.05 -6.46 6.66
C ASN A 118 -4.32 -5.47 5.73
N VAL A 119 -3.60 -4.54 6.34
CA VAL A 119 -2.76 -3.52 5.67
C VAL A 119 -1.40 -3.48 6.33
N SER A 120 -0.41 -2.87 5.67
CA SER A 120 0.82 -2.43 6.32
C SER A 120 0.81 -0.91 6.43
N VAL A 121 1.19 -0.40 7.60
CA VAL A 121 1.19 1.03 7.95
C VAL A 121 2.62 1.50 8.15
N ARG A 122 2.97 2.63 7.56
CA ARG A 122 4.20 3.35 7.88
C ARG A 122 3.85 4.78 8.25
N ALA A 123 4.09 5.14 9.50
CA ALA A 123 3.90 6.49 10.01
C ALA A 123 5.27 7.17 10.17
N PHE A 124 5.43 8.32 9.54
CA PHE A 124 6.67 9.10 9.55
C PHE A 124 6.45 10.36 10.38
N GLU A 125 7.22 10.49 11.45
CA GLU A 125 7.32 11.71 12.25
C GLU A 125 8.41 12.61 11.68
N TRP A 126 8.17 13.91 11.74
CA TRP A 126 9.13 14.91 11.29
C TRP A 126 9.98 15.36 12.45
N TYR A 127 11.28 15.57 12.21
CA TYR A 127 12.21 16.10 13.19
C TYR A 127 12.86 17.37 12.66
N ASN A 128 13.08 18.34 13.54
CA ASN A 128 13.85 19.53 13.24
C ASN A 128 15.34 19.19 13.06
N GLU A 129 16.12 20.10 12.48
CA GLU A 129 17.57 19.88 12.27
C GLU A 129 18.34 19.58 13.57
N ASP A 130 17.84 20.07 14.71
CA ASP A 130 18.41 19.84 16.04
C ASP A 130 17.99 18.50 16.67
N GLY A 131 17.21 17.68 15.95
CA GLY A 131 16.72 16.38 16.41
C GLY A 131 15.53 16.46 17.38
N THR A 132 14.93 17.63 17.58
CA THR A 132 13.65 17.76 18.32
C THR A 132 12.46 17.37 17.44
N PRO A 133 11.35 16.85 18.03
CA PRO A 133 10.14 16.55 17.26
C PRO A 133 9.58 17.79 16.57
N GLY A 134 9.24 17.65 15.30
CA GLY A 134 8.55 18.67 14.52
C GLY A 134 7.08 18.82 14.91
N VAL A 135 6.44 19.85 14.36
CA VAL A 135 5.02 20.16 14.61
C VAL A 135 4.10 19.72 13.47
N LEU A 136 4.68 19.17 12.39
CA LEU A 136 3.93 18.75 11.21
C LEU A 136 3.17 17.44 11.47
N PRO A 137 1.98 17.26 10.86
CA PRO A 137 1.25 16.00 10.93
C PRO A 137 2.10 14.80 10.49
N PHE A 138 1.84 13.62 11.04
CA PHE A 138 2.43 12.39 10.53
C PHE A 138 2.09 12.22 9.04
N LEU A 139 3.09 11.89 8.24
CA LEU A 139 2.85 11.25 6.96
C LEU A 139 2.54 9.78 7.24
N VAL A 140 1.37 9.29 6.85
CA VAL A 140 1.01 7.88 7.04
C VAL A 140 0.76 7.24 5.69
N GLU A 141 1.45 6.13 5.42
CA GLU A 141 1.23 5.28 4.26
C GLU A 141 0.48 4.01 4.64
N PHE A 142 -0.60 3.71 3.91
CA PHE A 142 -1.35 2.46 4.00
C PHE A 142 -1.09 1.63 2.75
N TRP A 143 -0.53 0.45 2.94
CA TRP A 143 -0.22 -0.51 1.88
C TRP A 143 -1.12 -1.73 2.01
N GLY A 144 -1.95 -2.02 1.02
CA GLY A 144 -2.84 -3.17 1.10
C GLY A 144 -3.80 -3.30 -0.07
N ARG A 145 -4.82 -4.15 0.11
CA ARG A 145 -5.94 -4.20 -0.83
C ARG A 145 -6.87 -3.01 -0.62
N PRO A 146 -7.63 -2.58 -1.64
CA PRO A 146 -8.52 -1.42 -1.54
C PRO A 146 -9.48 -1.49 -0.35
N GLU A 147 -10.07 -2.65 -0.09
CA GLU A 147 -10.98 -2.88 1.04
C GLU A 147 -10.33 -2.64 2.40
N GLY A 148 -9.10 -3.15 2.61
CA GLY A 148 -8.35 -2.96 3.84
C GLY A 148 -8.03 -1.48 4.08
N ILE A 149 -7.51 -0.81 3.04
CA ILE A 149 -7.19 0.62 3.08
C ILE A 149 -8.43 1.46 3.41
N VAL A 150 -9.58 1.17 2.78
CA VAL A 150 -10.85 1.87 3.06
C VAL A 150 -11.25 1.72 4.53
N THR A 151 -11.20 0.50 5.08
CA THR A 151 -11.60 0.29 6.48
C THR A 151 -10.66 0.98 7.46
N ALA A 152 -9.34 0.95 7.21
CA ALA A 152 -8.34 1.64 8.02
C ALA A 152 -8.58 3.16 8.02
N ILE A 153 -8.75 3.77 6.85
CA ILE A 153 -8.95 5.23 6.73
C ILE A 153 -10.26 5.68 7.39
N ARG A 154 -11.31 4.87 7.33
CA ARG A 154 -12.58 5.16 8.02
C ARG A 154 -12.42 5.12 9.54
N GLU A 155 -11.70 4.13 10.08
CA GLU A 155 -11.40 4.08 11.52
C GLU A 155 -10.64 5.34 11.96
N LEU A 156 -9.62 5.75 11.20
CA LEU A 156 -8.85 6.95 11.50
C LEU A 156 -9.70 8.22 11.45
N ARG A 157 -10.55 8.38 10.43
CA ARG A 157 -11.44 9.55 10.34
C ARG A 157 -12.40 9.61 11.51
N SER A 158 -12.99 8.48 11.89
CA SER A 158 -13.89 8.36 13.03
C SER A 158 -13.20 8.73 14.34
N ALA A 159 -11.97 8.23 14.55
CA ALA A 159 -11.18 8.51 15.74
C ALA A 159 -10.68 9.97 15.81
N SER A 160 -10.31 10.54 14.66
CA SER A 160 -9.77 11.91 14.54
C SER A 160 -10.84 12.98 14.73
N GLY A 161 -12.11 12.69 14.41
CA GLY A 161 -13.19 13.69 14.43
C GLY A 161 -13.00 14.85 13.43
N SER A 162 -11.99 14.76 12.56
CA SER A 162 -11.63 15.76 11.57
C SER A 162 -11.50 15.14 10.18
N ASN A 163 -11.47 15.97 9.14
CA ASN A 163 -11.13 15.49 7.81
C ASN A 163 -9.66 15.08 7.76
N LEU A 164 -9.36 14.11 6.90
CA LEU A 164 -8.02 13.65 6.60
C LEU A 164 -7.63 14.20 5.23
N ASP A 165 -6.39 14.68 5.11
CA ASP A 165 -5.84 15.12 3.84
C ASP A 165 -5.10 13.97 3.16
N PHE A 166 -5.50 13.65 1.94
CA PHE A 166 -4.83 12.66 1.11
C PHE A 166 -3.65 13.32 0.40
N LEU A 167 -2.50 12.64 0.33
CA LEU A 167 -1.33 13.17 -0.36
C LEU A 167 -1.25 12.60 -1.77
N VAL A 168 -1.30 13.50 -2.74
CA VAL A 168 -1.18 13.18 -4.15
C VAL A 168 0.20 13.57 -4.66
N PRO A 169 1.05 12.61 -5.05
CA PRO A 169 2.36 12.92 -5.61
C PRO A 169 2.24 13.73 -6.90
N GLN A 170 3.14 14.68 -7.14
CA GLN A 170 3.16 15.54 -8.32
C GLN A 170 3.11 14.73 -9.63
N SER A 171 3.82 13.60 -9.68
CA SER A 171 3.84 12.68 -10.83
C SER A 171 2.48 12.03 -11.15
N ARG A 172 1.51 12.15 -10.25
CA ARG A 172 0.17 11.55 -10.35
C ARG A 172 -0.95 12.57 -10.51
N VAL A 173 -0.67 13.86 -10.30
CA VAL A 173 -1.67 14.93 -10.41
C VAL A 173 -2.37 14.92 -11.77
N ASN A 174 -1.63 14.71 -12.86
CA ASN A 174 -2.19 14.67 -14.22
C ASN A 174 -3.10 13.45 -14.49
N LEU A 175 -3.07 12.44 -13.63
CA LEU A 175 -3.96 11.27 -13.73
C LEU A 175 -5.31 11.50 -13.02
N LEU A 176 -5.41 12.56 -12.21
CA LEU A 176 -6.60 12.82 -11.41
C LEU A 176 -7.68 13.54 -12.22
N ASP A 177 -8.83 12.88 -12.33
CA ASP A 177 -10.08 13.50 -12.73
C ASP A 177 -10.89 13.86 -11.46
N LEU A 178 -10.63 15.06 -10.93
CA LEU A 178 -11.31 15.57 -9.74
C LEU A 178 -12.82 15.68 -9.92
N GLN A 179 -13.31 15.95 -11.13
CA GLN A 179 -14.74 16.02 -11.39
C GLN A 179 -15.39 14.63 -11.32
N LYS A 180 -14.72 13.61 -11.88
CA LYS A 180 -15.17 12.22 -11.74
C LYS A 180 -15.14 11.77 -10.29
N LEU A 181 -14.07 12.08 -9.54
CA LEU A 181 -14.00 11.78 -8.11
C LEU A 181 -15.14 12.45 -7.33
N HIS A 182 -15.40 13.73 -7.57
CA HIS A 182 -16.49 14.45 -6.92
C HIS A 182 -17.85 13.79 -7.22
N ARG A 183 -18.14 13.51 -8.50
CA ARG A 183 -19.41 12.88 -8.91
C ARG A 183 -19.59 11.47 -8.35
N MET A 184 -18.54 10.67 -8.32
CA MET A 184 -18.64 9.26 -7.91
C MET A 184 -18.62 9.07 -6.39
N SER A 185 -17.87 9.90 -5.68
CA SER A 185 -17.79 9.82 -4.22
C SER A 185 -18.94 10.54 -3.54
N GLY A 186 -19.43 11.64 -4.12
CA GLY A 186 -20.32 12.58 -3.43
C GLY A 186 -19.60 13.45 -2.40
N CYS A 187 -18.28 13.34 -2.26
CA CYS A 187 -17.49 14.23 -1.41
C CYS A 187 -17.35 15.62 -2.04
N SER A 188 -17.41 16.68 -1.24
CA SER A 188 -16.77 17.94 -1.61
C SER A 188 -15.25 17.72 -1.55
N ILE A 189 -14.55 18.00 -2.64
CA ILE A 189 -13.11 17.71 -2.77
C ILE A 189 -12.38 19.00 -3.10
N HIS A 190 -11.29 19.27 -2.40
CA HIS A 190 -10.41 20.40 -2.65
C HIS A 190 -8.97 19.92 -2.79
N MET A 191 -8.31 20.29 -3.89
CA MET A 191 -6.87 20.06 -4.08
C MET A 191 -6.13 21.35 -3.77
N SER A 192 -5.17 21.27 -2.84
CA SER A 192 -4.25 22.36 -2.54
C SER A 192 -3.33 22.64 -3.72
N ASN A 193 -2.99 23.92 -3.93
CA ASN A 193 -1.93 24.36 -4.84
C ASN A 193 -0.56 24.44 -4.17
N LEU A 194 -0.50 24.29 -2.85
CA LEU A 194 0.71 24.21 -2.05
C LEU A 194 1.03 22.76 -1.72
N THR A 195 2.32 22.43 -1.76
CA THR A 195 2.84 21.13 -1.38
C THR A 195 2.91 21.00 0.13
N ALA A 196 2.61 19.81 0.65
CA ALA A 196 2.82 19.49 2.07
C ALA A 196 4.18 18.82 2.32
N ILE A 197 4.73 18.18 1.30
CA ILE A 197 6.03 17.52 1.31
C ILE A 197 6.68 17.85 -0.02
N ASP A 198 7.96 18.25 -0.03
CA ASP A 198 8.70 18.62 -1.24
C ASP A 198 9.72 17.56 -1.67
N ASP A 199 10.26 16.77 -0.73
CA ASP A 199 11.31 15.78 -0.94
C ASP A 199 10.89 14.41 -0.36
N PRO A 200 11.16 13.26 -1.04
CA PRO A 200 11.84 13.10 -2.33
C PRO A 200 10.98 13.42 -3.56
N MET A 201 9.69 13.71 -3.37
CA MET A 201 8.76 14.05 -4.45
C MET A 201 7.68 14.99 -3.89
N PRO A 202 7.40 16.13 -4.56
CA PRO A 202 6.36 17.02 -4.10
C PRO A 202 4.99 16.34 -4.03
N CYS A 203 4.27 16.52 -2.92
CA CYS A 203 2.94 15.97 -2.70
C CYS A 203 1.94 17.07 -2.36
N TYR A 204 0.79 17.05 -3.04
CA TYR A 204 -0.30 18.01 -2.89
C TYR A 204 -1.41 17.41 -2.01
N PRO A 205 -1.81 18.08 -0.92
CA PRO A 205 -2.98 17.71 -0.15
C PRO A 205 -4.27 17.78 -0.96
N LEU A 206 -5.06 16.72 -0.88
CA LEU A 206 -6.44 16.63 -1.31
C LEU A 206 -7.31 16.44 -0.07
N SER A 207 -8.03 17.49 0.29
CA SER A 207 -8.99 17.47 1.39
C SER A 207 -10.36 17.03 0.88
N CYS A 208 -11.12 16.35 1.73
CA CYS A 208 -12.50 16.00 1.40
C CYS A 208 -13.46 16.17 2.57
N GLU A 209 -14.70 16.49 2.25
CA GLU A 209 -15.84 16.54 3.17
C GLU A 209 -16.99 15.69 2.62
N GLY A 210 -17.68 14.98 3.50
CA GLY A 210 -18.76 14.07 3.13
C GLY A 210 -19.02 13.00 4.17
N SER A 211 -19.99 12.12 3.91
CA SER A 211 -20.27 10.97 4.77
C SER A 211 -19.12 9.95 4.78
N ASP A 212 -19.21 8.99 5.69
CA ASP A 212 -18.30 7.83 5.73
C ASP A 212 -18.30 6.99 4.44
N GLU A 213 -19.48 6.82 3.85
CA GLU A 213 -19.64 6.11 2.59
C GLU A 213 -19.04 6.91 1.42
N ALA A 214 -19.21 8.24 1.43
CA ALA A 214 -18.59 9.11 0.45
C ALA A 214 -17.06 9.04 0.51
N LEU A 215 -16.48 9.04 1.73
CA LEU A 215 -15.05 8.83 1.94
C LEU A 215 -14.58 7.48 1.37
N ALA A 216 -15.30 6.39 1.66
CA ALA A 216 -14.97 5.08 1.13
C ALA A 216 -14.89 5.09 -0.40
N ASN A 217 -15.88 5.69 -1.06
CA ASN A 217 -15.93 5.83 -2.51
C ASN A 217 -14.80 6.72 -3.05
N LEU A 218 -14.45 7.79 -2.32
CA LEU A 218 -13.30 8.64 -2.67
C LEU A 218 -11.99 7.85 -2.62
N VAL A 219 -11.73 7.10 -1.55
CA VAL A 219 -10.51 6.29 -1.38
C VAL A 219 -10.38 5.28 -2.52
N LEU A 220 -11.46 4.57 -2.86
CA LEU A 220 -11.48 3.64 -4.00
C LEU A 220 -11.18 4.36 -5.33
N GLY A 221 -11.77 5.53 -5.55
CA GLY A 221 -11.52 6.34 -6.73
C GLY A 221 -10.07 6.86 -6.82
N LEU A 222 -9.48 7.25 -5.69
CA LEU A 222 -8.08 7.67 -5.62
C LEU A 222 -7.15 6.50 -5.93
N ILE A 223 -7.41 5.32 -5.38
CA ILE A 223 -6.63 4.11 -5.68
C ILE A 223 -6.69 3.79 -7.19
N ASP A 224 -7.89 3.83 -7.77
CA ASP A 224 -8.12 3.58 -9.21
C ASP A 224 -7.36 4.56 -10.11
N GLN A 225 -7.32 5.85 -9.76
CA GLN A 225 -6.68 6.87 -10.61
C GLN A 225 -5.17 7.00 -10.38
N ILE A 226 -4.70 6.84 -9.13
CA ILE A 226 -3.31 7.14 -8.75
C ILE A 226 -2.43 5.88 -8.78
N CYS A 227 -2.93 4.77 -8.24
CA CYS A 227 -2.12 3.59 -7.99
C CYS A 227 -2.16 2.61 -9.17
N ASP A 228 -3.33 2.46 -9.77
CA ASP A 228 -3.59 1.50 -10.85
C ASP A 228 -4.36 2.14 -12.01
N PRO A 229 -3.77 3.16 -12.68
CA PRO A 229 -4.44 3.87 -13.76
C PRO A 229 -4.73 2.91 -14.91
N SER A 230 -6.02 2.74 -15.20
CA SER A 230 -6.56 1.98 -16.34
C SER A 230 -6.16 2.58 -17.68
#